data_AF-A0A957JW39-F1
#
_entry.id   AF-A0A957JW39-F1
#
_cell.length_a   1.000
_cell.length_b   1.000
_cell.length_c   1.000
_cell.angle_alpha   90.00
_cell.angle_beta   90.00
_cell.angle_gamma   90.00
#
_symmetry.space_group_name_H-M   'P 1'
#
loop_
_entity.id
_entity.type
_entity.pdbx_description
1 polymer ?
#
loop_
_entity_poly.entity_id
_entity_poly.type
_entity_poly.pdbx_seq_one_letter_code
_entity_poly.pdbx_strand_id
1 'polypeptide(L)'
;MGIGATLLLATGLWREGLPALSLKSGLIILWLAVVNTAFAFTLWNHTLRTLSAMESSLINNTMSVQIPILAVLFLGETLTARGWLGLGVVIAGVLIVQTGRLPKPNSPLEK
;
A
#
# COMPACT_ATOMS: atom_id res chain seq x y z
N MET A 1 -6.87 -9.10 14.07
CA MET A 1 -5.57 -8.43 14.33
C MET A 1 -4.98 -8.75 15.71
N GLY A 2 -5.77 -9.08 16.75
CA GLY A 2 -5.26 -9.29 18.11
C GLY A 2 -4.22 -10.42 18.24
N ILE A 3 -4.54 -11.64 17.80
CA ILE A 3 -3.67 -12.82 18.00
C ILE A 3 -2.30 -12.67 17.31
N GLY A 4 -2.28 -12.14 16.08
CA GLY A 4 -1.03 -11.90 15.35
C GLY A 4 -0.18 -10.81 16.01
N ALA A 5 -0.80 -9.74 16.52
CA ALA A 5 -0.11 -8.67 17.22
C ALA A 5 0.51 -9.15 18.54
N THR A 6 -0.22 -9.97 19.33
CA THR A 6 0.33 -10.54 20.57
C THR A 6 1.47 -11.51 20.30
N LEU A 7 1.37 -12.34 19.27
CA LEU A 7 2.46 -13.25 18.87
C LEU A 7 3.71 -12.48 18.42
N LEU A 8 3.56 -11.45 17.59
CA LEU A 8 4.66 -10.60 17.16
C LEU A 8 5.29 -9.82 18.31
N LEU A 9 4.48 -9.30 19.24
CA LEU A 9 4.98 -8.60 20.43
C LEU A 9 5.76 -9.55 21.35
N ALA A 10 5.21 -10.74 21.62
CA ALA A 10 5.86 -11.73 22.47
C ALA A 10 7.20 -12.21 21.88
N THR A 11 7.23 -12.49 20.57
CA THR A 11 8.44 -12.92 19.88
C THR A 11 9.48 -11.80 19.75
N GLY A 12 9.06 -10.56 19.50
CA GLY A 12 9.94 -9.39 19.47
C GLY A 12 10.57 -9.11 20.83
N LEU A 13 9.78 -9.11 21.90
CA LEU A 13 10.28 -8.93 23.26
C LEU A 13 11.24 -10.05 23.68
N TRP A 14 10.99 -11.29 23.25
CA TRP A 14 11.91 -12.40 23.48
C TRP A 14 13.23 -12.18 22.74
N ARG A 15 13.21 -11.85 21.44
CA ARG A 15 14.43 -11.79 20.62
C ARG A 15 15.24 -10.52 20.78
N GLU A 16 14.60 -9.36 20.90
CA GLU A 16 15.23 -8.05 20.84
C GLU A 16 15.23 -7.31 22.19
N GLY A 17 14.49 -7.83 23.18
CA GLY A 17 14.36 -7.20 24.50
C GLY A 17 13.52 -5.92 24.47
N LEU A 18 13.63 -5.10 25.52
CA LEU A 18 12.94 -3.80 25.56
C LEU A 18 13.68 -2.80 24.66
N PRO A 19 13.02 -2.21 23.65
CA PRO A 19 13.65 -1.24 22.78
C PRO A 19 14.05 -0.01 23.59
N ALA A 20 15.29 0.45 23.42
CA ALA A 20 15.74 1.71 24.00
C ALA A 20 14.95 2.87 23.36
N LEU A 21 14.01 3.45 24.12
CA LEU A 21 13.20 4.57 23.69
C LEU A 21 14.06 5.84 23.65
N SER A 22 14.80 6.01 22.56
CA SER A 22 15.47 7.27 22.27
C SER A 22 14.45 8.31 21.76
N LEU A 23 14.71 9.59 22.01
CA LEU A 23 13.89 10.69 21.49
C LEU A 23 13.75 10.62 19.96
N LYS A 24 14.82 10.20 19.26
CA LYS A 24 14.83 9.97 17.81
C LYS A 24 13.86 8.87 17.40
N SER A 25 13.85 7.74 18.12
CA SER A 25 12.92 6.63 17.86
C SER A 25 11.47 7.07 18.08
N GLY A 26 11.20 7.82 19.15
CA GLY A 26 9.87 8.38 19.41
C GLY A 26 9.39 9.32 18.31
N LEU A 27 10.26 10.20 17.80
CA LEU A 27 9.94 11.09 16.68
C LEU A 27 9.69 10.33 15.37
N ILE A 28 10.47 9.28 15.08
CA ILE A 28 10.24 8.43 13.90
C ILE A 28 8.89 7.72 14.01
N ILE A 29 8.57 7.15 15.17
CA ILE A 29 7.27 6.50 15.41
C ILE A 29 6.13 7.51 15.24
N LEU A 30 6.27 8.71 15.80
CA LEU A 30 5.26 9.76 15.67
C LEU A 30 5.06 10.16 14.21
N TRP A 31 6.14 10.33 13.45
CA TRP A 31 6.08 10.65 12.03
C TRP A 31 5.34 9.56 11.23
N LEU A 32 5.69 8.29 11.46
CA LEU A 32 5.03 7.15 10.80
C LEU A 32 3.55 7.04 11.21
N ALA A 33 3.23 7.26 12.49
CA ALA A 33 1.86 7.20 12.99
C ALA A 33 0.98 8.32 12.40
N VAL A 34 1.51 9.55 12.31
CA VAL A 34 0.72 10.70 11.84
C VAL A 34 0.66 10.77 10.31
N VAL A 35 1.82 10.80 9.65
CA VAL A 35 1.90 11.08 8.21
C VAL A 35 1.65 9.81 7.39
N ASN A 36 2.32 8.71 7.73
CA ASN A 36 2.17 7.48 6.97
C ASN A 36 0.86 6.74 7.31
N THR A 37 0.44 6.73 8.57
CA THR A 37 -0.78 6.00 8.97
C THR A 37 -2.00 6.90 9.00
N ALA A 38 -2.12 7.83 9.95
CA ALA A 38 -3.36 8.59 10.15
C ALA A 38 -3.77 9.39 8.91
N PHE A 39 -2.84 10.11 8.28
CA PHE A 39 -3.13 10.91 7.09
C PHE A 39 -3.44 10.03 5.87
N ALA A 40 -2.63 9.01 5.59
CA ALA A 40 -2.88 8.12 4.44
C ALA A 40 -4.19 7.33 4.59
N PHE A 41 -4.50 6.81 5.79
CA PHE A 41 -5.78 6.16 6.06
C PHE A 41 -6.96 7.14 5.98
N THR A 42 -6.77 8.41 6.32
CA THR A 42 -7.81 9.44 6.15
C THR A 42 -8.09 9.67 4.67
N LEU A 43 -7.04 9.83 3.85
CA LEU A 43 -7.18 9.95 2.39
C LEU A 43 -7.82 8.70 1.78
N TRP A 44 -7.39 7.52 2.21
CA TRP A 44 -7.96 6.26 1.75
C TRP A 44 -9.45 6.14 2.12
N ASN A 45 -9.81 6.43 3.37
CA ASN A 45 -11.22 6.48 3.78
C ASN A 45 -12.02 7.53 3.00
N HIS A 46 -11.40 8.66 2.64
CA HIS A 46 -12.03 9.66 1.79
C HIS A 46 -12.27 9.10 0.38
N THR A 47 -11.28 8.45 -0.24
CA THR A 47 -11.45 7.81 -1.56
C THR A 47 -12.55 6.76 -1.55
N LEU A 48 -12.68 5.96 -0.50
CA LEU A 48 -13.75 4.97 -0.38
C LEU A 48 -15.16 5.59 -0.30
N ARG A 49 -15.27 6.86 0.12
CA ARG A 49 -16.55 7.59 0.23
C ARG A 49 -16.90 8.37 -1.04
N THR A 50 -15.90 8.81 -1.79
CA THR A 50 -16.09 9.68 -2.96
C THR A 50 -15.95 8.97 -4.29
N LEU A 51 -15.15 7.90 -4.35
CA LEU A 51 -14.92 7.09 -5.54
C LEU A 51 -15.64 5.75 -5.42
N SER A 52 -15.98 5.17 -6.55
CA SER A 52 -16.45 3.78 -6.60
C SER A 52 -15.40 2.84 -6.04
N ALA A 53 -15.83 1.69 -5.50
CA ALA A 53 -14.93 0.65 -5.00
C ALA A 53 -13.90 0.21 -6.06
N MET A 54 -14.28 0.31 -7.34
CA MET A 54 -13.43 0.04 -8.49
C MET A 54 -12.30 1.07 -8.60
N GLU A 55 -12.60 2.37 -8.61
CA GLU A 55 -11.62 3.45 -8.72
C GLU A 55 -10.64 3.47 -7.53
N SER A 56 -11.14 3.25 -6.31
CA SER A 56 -10.29 3.12 -5.12
C SER A 56 -9.34 1.92 -5.22
N SER A 57 -9.83 0.79 -5.77
CA SER A 57 -9.01 -0.40 -6.01
C SER A 57 -7.97 -0.14 -7.10
N LEU A 58 -8.29 0.63 -8.13
CA LEU A 58 -7.32 1.01 -9.17
C LEU A 58 -6.17 1.82 -8.60
N ILE A 59 -6.46 2.85 -7.80
CA ILE A 59 -5.43 3.65 -7.11
C ILE A 59 -4.50 2.75 -6.28
N ASN A 60 -5.08 1.79 -5.53
CA ASN A 60 -4.30 0.87 -4.71
C ASN A 60 -3.42 -0.08 -5.55
N ASN A 61 -3.91 -0.58 -6.69
CA ASN A 61 -3.12 -1.44 -7.58
C ASN A 61 -1.97 -0.67 -8.27
N THR A 62 -2.15 0.61 -8.56
CA THR A 62 -1.08 1.44 -9.13
C THR A 62 0.08 1.64 -8.15
N MET A 63 -0.17 1.60 -6.83
CA MET A 63 0.90 1.68 -5.82
C MET A 63 1.94 0.58 -5.99
N SER A 64 1.54 -0.64 -6.39
CA SER A 64 2.47 -1.76 -6.61
C SER A 64 3.51 -1.48 -7.70
N VAL A 65 3.22 -0.58 -8.63
CA VAL A 65 4.16 -0.13 -9.67
C VAL A 65 4.89 1.14 -9.24
N GLN A 66 4.19 2.09 -8.60
CA GLN A 66 4.78 3.36 -8.17
C GLN A 66 5.86 3.18 -7.09
N ILE A 67 5.63 2.33 -6.09
CA ILE A 67 6.57 2.11 -4.98
C ILE A 67 7.98 1.71 -5.46
N PRO A 68 8.16 0.66 -6.28
CA PRO A 68 9.49 0.27 -6.75
C PRO A 68 10.14 1.33 -7.63
N ILE A 69 9.36 2.07 -8.44
CA ILE A 69 9.89 3.18 -9.25
C ILE A 69 10.41 4.31 -8.33
N LEU A 70 9.61 4.70 -7.33
CA LEU A 70 10.00 5.72 -6.37
C LEU A 70 11.19 5.28 -5.52
N ALA A 71 11.30 3.99 -5.17
CA ALA A 71 12.45 3.45 -4.45
C ALA A 71 13.75 3.58 -5.27
N VAL A 72 13.72 3.27 -6.57
CA VAL A 72 14.89 3.47 -7.44
C VAL A 72 15.26 4.96 -7.53
N LEU A 73 14.26 5.84 -7.68
CA LEU A 73 14.48 7.29 -7.87
C LEU A 73 14.92 8.03 -6.60
N PHE A 74 14.30 7.73 -5.45
CA PHE A 74 14.50 8.48 -4.20
C PHE A 74 15.40 7.78 -3.19
N LEU A 75 15.35 6.44 -3.10
CA LEU A 75 16.21 5.67 -2.19
C LEU A 75 17.52 5.24 -2.85
N GLY A 76 17.62 5.32 -4.18
CA GLY A 76 18.79 4.86 -4.93
C GLY A 76 18.93 3.34 -4.95
N GLU A 77 17.84 2.60 -4.71
CA GLU A 77 17.86 1.14 -4.78
C GLU A 77 18.08 0.66 -6.22
N THR A 78 18.97 -0.30 -6.40
CA THR A 78 19.19 -0.93 -7.71
C THR A 78 18.30 -2.16 -7.86
N LEU A 79 17.32 -2.08 -8.77
CA LEU A 79 16.53 -3.25 -9.15
C LEU A 79 17.39 -4.21 -9.99
N THR A 80 17.49 -5.46 -9.54
CA THR A 80 18.12 -6.53 -10.33
C THR A 80 17.33 -6.80 -11.61
N ALA A 81 17.94 -7.45 -12.60
CA ALA A 81 17.25 -7.82 -13.85
C ALA A 81 15.95 -8.63 -13.60
N ARG A 82 15.94 -9.47 -12.56
CA ARG A 82 14.73 -10.19 -12.13
C ARG A 82 13.68 -9.27 -11.52
N GLY A 83 14.09 -8.22 -10.80
CA GLY A 83 13.21 -7.18 -10.27
C GLY A 83 12.51 -6.40 -11.38
N TRP A 84 13.24 -6.03 -12.44
CA TRP A 84 12.65 -5.38 -13.62
C TRP A 84 11.67 -6.29 -14.36
N LEU A 85 11.99 -7.58 -14.53
CA LEU A 85 11.05 -8.55 -15.11
C LEU A 85 9.80 -8.70 -14.26
N GLY A 86 9.94 -8.79 -12.93
CA GLY A 86 8.82 -8.84 -12.00
C GLY A 86 7.94 -7.59 -12.09
N LEU A 87 8.54 -6.40 -12.18
CA LEU A 87 7.82 -5.15 -12.40
C LEU A 87 7.03 -5.17 -13.71
N GLY A 88 7.64 -5.67 -14.79
CA GLY A 88 6.95 -5.86 -16.08
C GLY A 88 5.72 -6.78 -15.97
N VAL A 89 5.83 -7.91 -15.26
CA VAL A 89 4.72 -8.83 -15.01
C VAL A 89 3.60 -8.16 -14.21
N VAL A 90 3.95 -7.39 -13.16
CA VAL A 90 2.97 -6.65 -12.36
C VAL A 90 2.23 -5.62 -13.22
N ILE A 91 2.95 -4.84 -14.03
CA ILE A 91 2.35 -3.86 -14.93
C ILE A 91 1.39 -4.55 -15.91
N ALA A 92 1.80 -5.66 -16.53
CA ALA A 92 0.96 -6.42 -17.44
C ALA A 92 -0.31 -6.94 -16.75
N GLY A 93 -0.18 -7.52 -15.55
CA GLY A 93 -1.32 -8.00 -14.77
C GLY A 93 -2.31 -6.89 -14.42
N VAL A 94 -1.81 -5.72 -13.99
CA VAL A 94 -2.64 -4.56 -13.69
C VAL A 94 -3.39 -4.08 -14.93
N LEU A 95 -2.71 -3.98 -16.09
CA LEU A 95 -3.34 -3.58 -17.36
C LEU A 95 -4.42 -4.56 -17.84
N ILE A 96 -4.20 -5.87 -17.68
CA ILE A 96 -5.20 -6.90 -18.03
C ILE A 96 -6.45 -6.75 -17.15
N VAL A 97 -6.28 -6.59 -15.84
CA VAL A 97 -7.40 -6.41 -14.90
C VAL A 97 -8.16 -5.11 -15.17
N GLN A 98 -7.45 -4.05 -15.56
CA GLN A 98 -8.05 -2.76 -15.93
C GLN A 98 -8.89 -2.86 -17.20
N THR A 99 -8.37 -3.48 -18.25
CA THR A 99 -9.03 -3.57 -19.56
C THR A 99 -10.19 -4.58 -19.59
N GLY A 100 -10.13 -5.63 -18.77
CA GLY A 100 -11.19 -6.66 -18.68
C GLY A 100 -12.48 -6.25 -17.97
N ARG A 101 -12.54 -5.04 -17.40
CA ARG A 101 -13.69 -4.55 -16.62
C ARG A 101 -14.28 -3.26 -17.20
N LEU A 102 -14.55 -3.24 -18.50
CA LEU A 102 -15.39 -2.20 -19.10
C LEU A 102 -16.74 -2.16 -18.36
N PRO A 103 -17.15 -1.00 -17.79
CA PRO A 103 -18.46 -0.86 -17.17
C PRO A 103 -19.53 -1.22 -18.19
N LYS A 104 -20.39 -2.19 -17.87
CA LYS A 104 -21.62 -2.37 -18.64
C LYS A 104 -22.41 -1.06 -18.52
N PRO A 105 -22.81 -0.41 -19.62
CA PRO A 105 -23.72 0.72 -19.56
C PRO A 105 -24.95 0.27 -18.77
N ASN A 106 -25.26 0.96 -17.68
CA ASN A 106 -26.52 0.74 -16.98
C ASN A 106 -27.62 1.11 -17.97
N SER A 107 -28.27 0.11 -18.57
CA SER A 107 -29.48 0.35 -19.35
C SER A 107 -30.50 0.97 -18.41
N PRO A 108 -31.03 2.16 -18.70
CA PRO A 108 -32.23 2.64 -18.01
C PRO A 108 -33.30 1.59 -18.22
N LEU A 109 -33.78 1.01 -17.11
CA LEU A 109 -34.89 0.09 -17.14
C LEU A 109 -36.10 0.82 -17.73
N GLU A 110 -36.51 0.34 -18.88
CA GLU A 110 -37.83 0.46 -19.46
C GLU A 110 -38.91 0.31 -18.38
N LYS A 111 -39.66 1.40 -18.10
CA LYS A 111 -41.11 1.44 -17.84
C LYS A 111 -41.64 2.84 -18.11
#